data_AF-A0A2N5GH22-F1
#
_entry.id   AF-A0A2N5GH22-F1
#
_cell.length_a   1.000
_cell.length_b   1.000
_cell.length_c   1.000
_cell.angle_alpha   90.00
_cell.angle_beta   90.00
_cell.angle_gamma   90.00
#
_symmetry.space_group_name_H-M   'P 1'
#
loop_
_entity.id
_entity.type
_entity.pdbx_description
1 polymer ?
#
loop_
_entity_poly.entity_id
_entity_poly.type
_entity_poly.pdbx_seq_one_letter_code
_entity_poly.pdbx_strand_id
1 'polypeptide(L)'
;MIVVNIFGEIKPIVISKKLGITLSNLPQDWKEGLIETLEEEIHHREYDVKKYNHDFANIEPYNAKKIVEHKNFSGILALRSKDYLKEIGNNLICISVEDFENSMLQKKNSYIDSPTCEIEFSEKLICLYEFMIRHDSNKRNWSPITCMYSSERSLFESTNVFRILNAEIGFDIKIDPITYNQRKIDSLKDFGGVLDLFLENAINFRMLDYILTAIANDNSYNAYHLFKNYALIEMILGKEDLDDSSKFDEKLATFVKLDRYQNNEKEIQFAKIIRQIRNKIAHGDFIGLQRKLEDYAAYFMKNYHFDYFEYSRENWIYLYICCELDKILANILWELFSKYISINQHE
;
A
#
# COMPACT_ATOMS: atom_id res chain seq x y z
N MET A 1 15.11 -1.63 -4.99
CA MET A 1 14.98 -2.12 -3.60
C MET A 1 14.18 -1.13 -2.76
N ILE A 2 13.40 -1.61 -1.80
CA ILE A 2 12.73 -0.75 -0.79
C ILE A 2 13.19 -1.09 0.62
N VAL A 3 13.31 -0.09 1.51
CA VAL A 3 13.56 -0.27 2.93
C VAL A 3 12.26 -0.11 3.70
N VAL A 4 11.97 -1.05 4.59
CA VAL A 4 10.71 -1.08 5.37
C VAL A 4 10.97 -0.88 6.85
N ASN A 5 9.96 -0.48 7.61
CA ASN A 5 10.04 -0.29 9.06
C ASN A 5 10.12 -1.60 9.86
N ILE A 6 11.03 -2.49 9.45
CA ILE A 6 11.51 -3.64 10.21
C ILE A 6 12.99 -3.36 10.48
N PHE A 7 13.43 -3.56 11.71
CA PHE A 7 14.78 -3.16 12.13
C PHE A 7 15.44 -4.29 12.92
N GLY A 8 16.74 -4.51 12.70
CA GLY A 8 17.53 -5.55 13.34
C GLY A 8 18.30 -6.40 12.33
N GLU A 9 18.91 -7.47 12.82
CA GLU A 9 19.68 -8.41 12.00
C GLU A 9 18.86 -9.66 11.69
N ILE A 10 18.73 -9.98 10.41
CA ILE A 10 18.00 -11.15 9.92
C ILE A 10 18.85 -11.93 8.91
N LYS A 11 18.64 -13.24 8.86
CA LYS A 11 19.02 -14.00 7.67
C LYS A 11 18.04 -13.67 6.54
N PRO A 12 18.45 -13.77 5.26
CA PRO A 12 17.52 -13.62 4.14
C PRO A 12 16.32 -14.55 4.29
N ILE A 13 15.12 -14.00 4.10
CA ILE A 13 13.83 -14.70 4.22
C ILE A 13 13.08 -14.53 2.90
N VAL A 14 12.81 -15.64 2.21
CA VAL A 14 11.98 -15.61 1.01
C VAL A 14 10.53 -15.29 1.42
N ILE A 15 9.99 -14.21 0.89
CA ILE A 15 8.59 -13.79 1.06
C ILE A 15 7.71 -14.51 0.02
N SER A 16 8.11 -14.46 -1.26
CA SER A 16 7.40 -15.12 -2.37
C SER A 16 8.41 -15.83 -3.25
N LYS A 17 8.26 -17.15 -3.39
CA LYS A 17 9.12 -17.98 -4.24
C LYS A 17 8.84 -17.73 -5.71
N LYS A 18 7.57 -17.60 -6.10
CA LYS A 18 7.21 -17.44 -7.52
C LYS A 18 7.55 -16.06 -8.06
N LEU A 19 7.66 -15.07 -7.20
CA LEU A 19 8.11 -13.72 -7.55
C LEU A 19 9.60 -13.49 -7.26
N GLY A 20 10.30 -14.42 -6.60
CA GLY A 20 11.72 -14.28 -6.25
C GLY A 20 12.00 -13.16 -5.24
N ILE A 21 11.02 -12.84 -4.38
CA ILE A 21 11.06 -11.68 -3.47
C ILE A 21 11.56 -12.13 -2.10
N THR A 22 12.55 -11.39 -1.59
CA THR A 22 13.23 -11.68 -0.33
C THR A 22 13.19 -10.46 0.59
N LEU A 23 13.15 -10.74 1.89
CA LEU A 23 13.42 -9.81 2.97
C LEU A 23 14.84 -10.07 3.49
N SER A 24 15.71 -9.07 3.45
CA SER A 24 17.10 -9.20 3.89
C SER A 24 17.61 -7.89 4.50
N ASN A 25 18.74 -7.93 5.21
CA ASN A 25 19.45 -6.70 5.52
C ASN A 25 20.04 -6.08 4.26
N LEU A 26 20.28 -4.77 4.28
CA LEU A 26 20.84 -4.04 3.13
C LEU A 26 22.14 -4.69 2.61
N PRO A 27 22.29 -4.83 1.28
CA PRO A 27 23.57 -5.17 0.66
C PRO A 27 24.66 -4.13 0.99
N GLN A 28 25.92 -4.55 1.01
CA GLN A 28 27.01 -3.70 1.49
C GLN A 28 27.22 -2.43 0.64
N ASP A 29 27.11 -2.56 -0.67
CA ASP A 29 27.16 -1.48 -1.66
C ASP A 29 26.02 -0.46 -1.48
N TRP A 30 24.84 -0.92 -1.07
CA TRP A 30 23.69 -0.04 -0.82
C TRP A 30 23.75 0.68 0.52
N LYS A 31 24.41 0.10 1.53
CA LYS A 31 24.53 0.73 2.85
C LYS A 31 25.24 2.07 2.79
N GLU A 32 26.31 2.17 2.02
CA GLU A 32 27.13 3.38 1.93
C GLU A 32 26.32 4.54 1.33
N GLY A 33 25.69 4.32 0.17
CA GLY A 33 24.83 5.33 -0.46
C GLY A 33 23.62 5.71 0.41
N LEU A 34 23.01 4.75 1.12
CA LEU A 34 21.90 5.08 2.02
C LEU A 34 22.37 5.88 3.24
N ILE A 35 23.57 5.61 3.78
CA ILE A 35 24.12 6.40 4.89
C ILE A 35 24.31 7.86 4.48
N GLU A 36 24.82 8.13 3.28
CA GLU A 36 24.90 9.50 2.73
C GLU A 36 23.51 10.15 2.67
N THR A 37 22.51 9.39 2.20
CA THR A 37 21.13 9.91 2.12
C THR A 37 20.50 10.15 3.52
N LEU A 38 20.93 9.41 4.54
CA LEU A 38 20.51 9.61 5.93
C LEU A 38 21.15 10.89 6.52
N GLU A 39 22.39 11.21 6.15
CA GLU A 39 23.04 12.46 6.54
C GLU A 39 22.33 13.66 5.94
N GLU A 40 21.91 13.57 4.67
CA GLU A 40 21.09 14.59 4.02
C GLU A 40 19.74 14.80 4.75
N GLU A 41 19.06 13.73 5.17
CA GLU A 41 17.81 13.82 5.94
C GLU A 41 18.00 14.59 7.26
N ILE A 42 19.13 14.37 7.95
CA ILE A 42 19.49 15.13 9.16
C ILE A 42 19.71 16.61 8.83
N HIS A 43 20.49 16.93 7.81
CA HIS A 43 20.79 18.31 7.43
C HIS A 43 19.56 19.08 6.98
N HIS A 44 18.67 18.44 6.22
CA HIS A 44 17.37 19.01 5.85
C HIS A 44 16.53 19.32 7.10
N ARG A 45 16.48 18.38 8.06
CA ARG A 45 15.76 18.61 9.32
C ARG A 45 16.36 19.75 10.13
N GLU A 46 17.69 19.86 10.21
CA GLU A 46 18.36 20.97 10.89
C GLU A 46 18.05 22.32 10.24
N TYR A 47 18.00 22.37 8.91
CA TYR A 47 17.57 23.54 8.17
C TYR A 47 16.12 23.92 8.49
N ASP A 48 15.20 22.95 8.46
CA ASP A 48 13.79 23.16 8.78
C ASP A 48 13.59 23.65 10.22
N VAL A 49 14.30 23.06 11.18
CA VAL A 49 14.31 23.54 12.56
C VAL A 49 14.73 25.01 12.57
N LYS A 50 15.87 25.38 11.98
CA LYS A 50 16.34 26.78 11.98
C LYS A 50 15.37 27.74 11.30
N LYS A 51 14.71 27.32 10.21
CA LYS A 51 13.81 28.16 9.42
C LYS A 51 12.45 28.35 10.08
N TYR A 52 11.91 27.31 10.72
CA TYR A 52 10.51 27.26 11.15
C TYR A 52 10.31 27.20 12.68
N ASN A 53 11.37 27.11 13.50
CA ASN A 53 11.22 27.03 14.98
C ASN A 53 10.47 28.22 15.59
N HIS A 54 10.48 29.38 14.90
CA HIS A 54 9.82 30.58 15.39
C HIS A 54 8.29 30.53 15.24
N ASP A 55 7.79 29.79 14.25
CA ASP A 55 6.35 29.73 13.92
C ASP A 55 5.69 28.43 14.40
N PHE A 56 6.46 27.35 14.56
CA PHE A 56 5.97 26.05 15.01
C PHE A 56 6.79 25.57 16.21
N ALA A 57 6.24 25.71 17.41
CA ALA A 57 6.80 25.07 18.59
C ALA A 57 6.76 23.53 18.38
N ASN A 58 7.89 22.86 18.59
CA ASN A 58 8.07 21.38 18.64
C ASN A 58 8.74 20.70 17.43
N ILE A 59 9.42 21.41 16.53
CA ILE A 59 10.27 20.76 15.52
C ILE A 59 11.65 20.47 16.16
N GLU A 60 11.91 19.21 16.53
CA GLU A 60 13.22 18.76 17.02
C GLU A 60 14.12 18.23 15.89
N PRO A 61 15.47 18.41 15.98
CA PRO A 61 16.42 17.77 15.08
C PRO A 61 16.45 16.26 15.28
N TYR A 62 16.79 15.53 14.23
CA TYR A 62 16.96 14.08 14.32
C TYR A 62 18.23 13.72 15.11
N ASN A 63 18.15 12.66 15.90
CA ASN A 63 19.24 12.20 16.75
C ASN A 63 19.47 10.70 16.58
N ALA A 64 20.47 10.35 15.77
CA ALA A 64 20.85 8.96 15.50
C ALA A 64 21.21 8.19 16.78
N LYS A 65 21.91 8.83 17.72
CA LYS A 65 22.26 8.22 19.01
C LYS A 65 21.00 7.82 19.79
N LYS A 66 20.00 8.70 19.88
CA LYS A 66 18.73 8.43 20.57
C LYS A 66 18.02 7.23 19.98
N ILE A 67 17.99 7.10 18.64
CA ILE A 67 17.42 5.95 17.94
C ILE A 67 18.17 4.67 18.31
N VAL A 68 19.49 4.66 18.17
CA VAL A 68 20.30 3.46 18.44
C VAL A 68 20.18 3.05 19.91
N GLU A 69 20.25 3.98 20.85
CA GLU A 69 20.09 3.71 22.28
C GLU A 69 18.70 3.14 22.60
N HIS A 70 17.64 3.70 22.00
CA HIS A 70 16.28 3.19 22.17
C HIS A 70 16.11 1.77 21.61
N LYS A 71 16.61 1.50 20.39
CA LYS A 71 16.52 0.18 19.77
C LYS A 71 17.42 -0.85 20.48
N ASN A 72 18.56 -0.43 21.04
CA ASN A 72 19.42 -1.27 21.89
C ASN A 72 18.75 -1.60 23.23
N PHE A 73 18.13 -0.61 23.89
CA PHE A 73 17.34 -0.82 25.10
C PHE A 73 16.17 -1.77 24.86
N SER A 74 15.56 -1.68 23.68
CA SER A 74 14.48 -2.57 23.23
C SER A 74 14.94 -3.99 22.88
N GLY A 75 16.24 -4.28 22.94
CA GLY A 75 16.82 -5.58 22.57
C GLY A 75 16.82 -5.88 21.08
N ILE A 76 16.44 -4.93 20.22
CA ILE A 76 16.37 -5.13 18.76
C ILE A 76 17.78 -5.22 18.14
N LEU A 77 18.75 -4.49 18.71
CA LEU A 77 20.13 -4.49 18.26
C LEU A 77 21.08 -4.57 19.45
N ALA A 78 22.31 -5.02 19.21
CA ALA A 78 23.42 -4.89 20.15
C ALA A 78 24.40 -3.83 19.63
N LEU A 79 24.69 -2.81 20.43
CA LEU A 79 25.58 -1.71 20.05
C LEU A 79 27.01 -2.22 19.76
N ARG A 80 27.49 -2.10 18.51
CA ARG A 80 28.83 -2.58 18.11
C ARG A 80 29.85 -1.45 18.01
N SER A 81 29.42 -0.24 17.69
CA SER A 81 30.27 0.92 17.48
C SER A 81 29.62 2.21 17.97
N LYS A 82 30.42 3.28 18.08
CA LYS A 82 29.91 4.64 18.35
C LYS A 82 29.48 5.39 17.09
N ASP A 83 29.52 4.72 15.94
CA ASP A 83 29.08 5.25 14.65
C ASP A 83 27.59 4.93 14.47
N TYR A 84 26.74 5.79 15.04
CA TYR A 84 25.30 5.54 15.14
C TYR A 84 24.61 5.45 13.77
N LEU A 85 25.09 6.19 12.76
CA LEU A 85 24.55 6.11 11.40
C LEU A 85 24.84 4.75 10.78
N LYS A 86 26.08 4.26 10.95
CA LYS A 86 26.46 2.93 10.50
C LYS A 86 25.71 1.82 11.25
N GLU A 87 25.47 1.98 12.55
CA GLU A 87 24.60 1.07 13.30
C GLU A 87 23.17 1.04 12.74
N ILE A 88 22.61 2.20 12.41
CA ILE A 88 21.29 2.28 11.75
C ILE A 88 21.34 1.53 10.42
N GLY A 89 22.23 1.91 9.50
CA GLY A 89 22.34 1.31 8.18
C GLY A 89 22.53 -0.20 8.19
N ASN A 90 23.32 -0.73 9.15
CA ASN A 90 23.53 -2.17 9.28
C ASN A 90 22.30 -2.98 9.70
N ASN A 91 21.36 -2.34 10.39
CA ASN A 91 20.16 -2.98 10.93
C ASN A 91 18.89 -2.61 10.16
N LEU A 92 19.00 -1.85 9.06
CA LEU A 92 17.90 -1.65 8.15
C LEU A 92 17.63 -2.94 7.36
N ILE A 93 16.34 -3.18 7.11
CA ILE A 93 15.85 -4.34 6.37
C ILE A 93 15.15 -3.85 5.10
N CYS A 94 15.47 -4.51 4.00
CA CYS A 94 14.93 -4.22 2.69
C CYS A 94 14.15 -5.40 2.10
N ILE A 95 13.27 -5.06 1.17
CA ILE A 95 12.62 -5.99 0.26
C ILE A 95 13.21 -5.79 -1.13
N SER A 96 13.64 -6.89 -1.74
CA SER A 96 14.27 -6.92 -3.06
C SER A 96 13.87 -8.18 -3.83
N VAL A 97 14.10 -8.16 -5.14
CA VAL A 97 14.01 -9.34 -5.99
C VAL A 97 15.40 -9.97 -6.03
N GLU A 98 15.60 -11.11 -5.37
CA GLU A 98 16.90 -11.80 -5.33
C GLU A 98 16.98 -12.97 -6.31
N ASP A 99 15.85 -13.62 -6.63
CA ASP A 99 15.79 -14.77 -7.54
C ASP A 99 15.02 -14.42 -8.82
N PHE A 100 15.46 -13.37 -9.52
CA PHE A 100 14.81 -12.91 -10.74
C PHE A 100 14.75 -14.01 -11.81
N GLU A 101 15.89 -14.65 -12.09
CA GLU A 101 16.08 -15.62 -13.17
C GLU A 101 15.14 -16.84 -13.09
N ASN A 102 14.73 -17.24 -11.88
CA ASN A 102 13.79 -18.35 -11.71
C ASN A 102 12.35 -17.90 -11.39
N SER A 103 12.12 -16.58 -11.29
CA SER A 103 10.82 -16.01 -10.96
C SER A 103 9.90 -15.86 -12.19
N MET A 104 8.62 -15.62 -11.92
CA MET A 104 7.67 -15.20 -12.96
C MET A 104 7.95 -13.77 -13.48
N LEU A 105 8.77 -12.97 -12.79
CA LEU A 105 9.12 -11.62 -13.25
C LEU A 105 9.98 -11.67 -14.52
N GLN A 106 10.95 -12.59 -14.59
CA GLN A 106 11.78 -12.77 -15.79
C GLN A 106 10.93 -13.19 -17.01
N LYS A 107 9.83 -13.93 -16.80
CA LYS A 107 8.90 -14.29 -17.89
C LYS A 107 8.23 -13.08 -18.55
N LYS A 108 8.13 -11.95 -17.83
CA LYS A 108 7.61 -10.68 -18.37
C LYS A 108 8.74 -9.84 -18.98
N ASN A 109 9.86 -9.75 -18.27
CA ASN A 109 10.99 -8.91 -18.65
C ASN A 109 12.22 -9.80 -18.85
N SER A 110 12.64 -10.01 -20.09
CA SER A 110 13.78 -10.89 -20.38
C SER A 110 15.13 -10.37 -19.88
N TYR A 111 15.21 -9.10 -19.46
CA TYR A 111 16.49 -8.42 -19.22
C TYR A 111 16.55 -7.52 -17.99
N ILE A 112 15.41 -7.16 -17.38
CA ILE A 112 15.36 -6.12 -16.34
C ILE A 112 14.35 -6.50 -15.25
N ASP A 113 14.85 -6.56 -14.03
CA ASP A 113 14.09 -6.72 -12.79
C ASP A 113 13.72 -5.36 -12.14
N SER A 114 14.47 -4.30 -12.43
CA SER A 114 14.26 -2.94 -11.94
C SER A 114 14.34 -1.88 -13.06
N PRO A 115 13.23 -1.51 -13.69
CA PRO A 115 13.22 -0.47 -14.73
C PRO A 115 13.25 0.93 -14.10
N THR A 116 14.20 1.77 -14.48
CA THR A 116 14.41 3.14 -13.93
C THR A 116 13.30 4.15 -14.24
N CYS A 117 12.29 3.74 -15.03
CA CYS A 117 11.16 4.59 -15.43
C CYS A 117 9.82 3.96 -15.03
N GLU A 118 9.84 2.89 -14.25
CA GLU A 118 8.65 2.23 -13.72
C GLU A 118 8.77 2.13 -12.21
N ILE A 119 7.63 2.18 -11.52
CA ILE A 119 7.61 1.84 -10.10
C ILE A 119 8.13 0.41 -9.95
N GLU A 120 9.11 0.25 -9.09
CA GLU A 120 9.70 -1.06 -8.77
C GLU A 120 8.65 -2.07 -8.33
N PHE A 121 8.87 -3.33 -8.70
CA PHE A 121 7.93 -4.39 -8.36
C PHE A 121 7.74 -4.55 -6.84
N SER A 122 8.83 -4.43 -6.07
CA SER A 122 8.77 -4.49 -4.59
C SER A 122 7.96 -3.35 -4.00
N GLU A 123 8.03 -2.14 -4.58
CA GLU A 123 7.22 -1.00 -4.14
C GLU A 123 5.74 -1.22 -4.49
N LYS A 124 5.43 -1.62 -5.73
CA LYS A 124 4.05 -1.97 -6.11
C LYS A 124 3.45 -3.03 -5.20
N LEU A 125 4.24 -4.05 -4.83
CA LEU A 125 3.84 -5.11 -3.93
C LEU A 125 3.47 -4.57 -2.53
N ILE A 126 4.30 -3.68 -1.97
CA ILE A 126 4.00 -3.06 -0.68
C ILE A 126 2.80 -2.12 -0.78
N CYS A 127 2.61 -1.40 -1.89
CA CYS A 127 1.39 -0.62 -2.11
C CYS A 127 0.13 -1.49 -2.06
N LEU A 128 0.15 -2.68 -2.69
CA LEU A 128 -0.96 -3.64 -2.59
C LEU A 128 -1.13 -4.15 -1.15
N TYR A 129 -0.05 -4.51 -0.47
CA TYR A 129 -0.10 -4.96 0.93
C TYR A 129 -0.75 -3.91 1.85
N GLU A 130 -0.30 -2.65 1.74
CA GLU A 130 -0.86 -1.52 2.48
C GLU A 130 -2.32 -1.23 2.09
N PHE A 131 -2.67 -1.36 0.81
CA PHE A 131 -4.05 -1.21 0.34
C PHE A 131 -4.96 -2.26 0.99
N MET A 132 -4.54 -3.54 0.98
CA MET A 132 -5.31 -4.62 1.59
C MET A 132 -5.49 -4.38 3.10
N ILE A 133 -4.44 -4.05 3.85
CA ILE A 133 -4.53 -3.84 5.30
C ILE A 133 -5.41 -2.64 5.68
N ARG A 134 -5.29 -1.52 4.96
CA ARG A 134 -6.06 -0.30 5.26
C ARG A 134 -7.57 -0.52 5.10
N HIS A 135 -7.95 -1.44 4.21
CA HIS A 135 -9.33 -1.63 3.79
C HIS A 135 -9.91 -3.00 4.18
N ASP A 136 -9.12 -3.87 4.83
CA ASP A 136 -9.51 -5.19 5.32
C ASP A 136 -8.96 -5.43 6.74
N SER A 137 -9.72 -5.03 7.78
CA SER A 137 -9.24 -5.07 9.17
C SER A 137 -9.42 -6.42 9.87
N ASN A 138 -10.13 -7.39 9.28
CA ASN A 138 -10.62 -8.55 10.04
C ASN A 138 -10.38 -9.94 9.44
N LYS A 139 -9.87 -10.07 8.21
CA LYS A 139 -9.71 -11.41 7.60
C LYS A 139 -8.39 -12.10 7.92
N ARG A 140 -7.32 -11.32 8.10
CA ARG A 140 -6.04 -11.78 8.65
C ARG A 140 -5.39 -10.71 9.51
N ASN A 141 -4.70 -11.13 10.57
CA ASN A 141 -4.00 -10.24 11.50
C ASN A 141 -2.65 -9.75 10.93
N TRP A 142 -2.66 -9.23 9.69
CA TRP A 142 -1.46 -8.67 9.07
C TRP A 142 -1.08 -7.35 9.72
N SER A 143 0.21 -7.19 9.99
CA SER A 143 0.76 -5.99 10.63
C SER A 143 1.09 -4.92 9.60
N PRO A 144 0.76 -3.63 9.83
CA PRO A 144 1.15 -2.55 8.93
C PRO A 144 2.66 -2.52 8.67
N ILE A 145 3.03 -2.32 7.41
CA ILE A 145 4.40 -2.11 6.95
C ILE A 145 4.44 -0.72 6.34
N THR A 146 5.54 0.00 6.56
CA THR A 146 5.75 1.32 6.00
C THR A 146 7.06 1.32 5.20
N CYS A 147 6.98 1.74 3.95
CA CYS A 147 8.15 2.03 3.14
C CYS A 147 8.84 3.30 3.67
N MET A 148 10.10 3.16 4.09
CA MET A 148 10.94 4.25 4.60
C MET A 148 11.84 4.86 3.52
N TYR A 149 12.20 4.04 2.53
CA TYR A 149 13.05 4.39 1.40
C TYR A 149 12.67 3.52 0.19
N SER A 150 12.71 4.10 -1.00
CA SER A 150 12.63 3.39 -2.28
C SER A 150 13.72 3.94 -3.19
N SER A 151 14.42 3.07 -3.90
CA SER A 151 15.46 3.50 -4.85
C SER A 151 14.94 4.25 -6.08
N GLU A 152 13.64 4.14 -6.37
CA GLU A 152 13.01 4.82 -7.52
C GLU A 152 12.27 6.10 -7.15
N ARG A 153 12.08 6.39 -5.85
CA ARG A 153 11.41 7.63 -5.45
C ARG A 153 12.22 8.81 -5.97
N SER A 154 11.53 9.69 -6.70
CA SER A 154 12.16 10.78 -7.44
C SER A 154 13.19 11.52 -6.59
N LEU A 155 14.19 12.12 -7.23
CA LEU A 155 15.21 12.99 -6.63
C LEU A 155 14.66 14.13 -5.74
N PHE A 156 13.33 14.30 -5.66
CA PHE A 156 12.63 15.32 -4.88
C PHE A 156 11.78 14.78 -3.73
N GLU A 157 11.64 13.45 -3.56
CA GLU A 157 11.02 12.88 -2.36
C GLU A 157 12.12 12.53 -1.35
N SER A 158 12.17 13.26 -0.23
CA SER A 158 13.15 13.01 0.83
C SER A 158 12.99 11.60 1.37
N THR A 159 14.11 10.98 1.73
CA THR A 159 14.11 9.78 2.57
C THR A 159 13.38 10.04 3.87
N ASN A 160 12.70 9.01 4.38
CA ASN A 160 11.84 9.14 5.56
C ASN A 160 12.28 8.19 6.68
N VAL A 161 13.51 7.71 6.62
CA VAL A 161 14.02 6.70 7.56
C VAL A 161 14.11 7.30 8.95
N PHE A 162 14.74 8.47 9.11
CA PHE A 162 14.78 9.13 10.42
C PHE A 162 13.40 9.57 10.87
N ARG A 163 12.58 10.10 9.97
CA ARG A 163 11.21 10.50 10.29
C ARG A 163 10.41 9.36 10.91
N ILE A 164 10.44 8.18 10.27
CA ILE A 164 9.67 7.01 10.70
C ILE A 164 10.26 6.41 11.96
N LEU A 165 11.59 6.22 12.03
CA LEU A 165 12.24 5.67 13.22
C LEU A 165 12.04 6.56 14.46
N ASN A 166 12.06 7.89 14.31
CA ASN A 166 11.75 8.80 15.42
C ASN A 166 10.28 8.78 15.82
N ALA A 167 9.35 8.69 14.85
CA ALA A 167 7.94 8.54 15.15
C ALA A 167 7.67 7.25 15.96
N GLU A 168 8.35 6.15 15.61
CA GLU A 168 8.27 4.89 16.35
C GLU A 168 8.68 4.99 17.82
N ILE A 169 9.67 5.84 18.16
CA ILE A 169 10.09 6.07 19.55
C ILE A 169 8.97 6.74 20.36
N GLY A 170 8.15 7.57 19.71
CA GLY A 170 7.07 8.32 20.36
C GLY A 170 5.79 7.51 20.59
N PHE A 171 5.65 6.34 19.97
CA PHE A 171 4.45 5.51 20.16
C PHE A 171 4.58 4.62 21.40
N ASP A 172 3.58 4.68 22.29
CA ASP A 172 3.42 3.74 23.40
C ASP A 172 2.86 2.40 22.89
N ILE A 173 3.70 1.63 22.21
CA ILE A 173 3.35 0.30 21.72
C ILE A 173 3.46 -0.68 22.88
N LYS A 174 2.30 -1.14 23.39
CA LYS A 174 2.19 -2.16 24.47
C LYS A 174 2.52 -3.59 24.00
N ILE A 175 3.43 -3.73 23.05
CA ILE A 175 3.90 -5.00 22.50
C ILE A 175 5.43 -4.95 22.51
N ASP A 176 6.04 -6.03 22.98
CA ASP A 176 7.49 -6.20 22.92
C ASP A 176 8.02 -5.92 21.50
N PRO A 177 9.03 -5.06 21.32
CA PRO A 177 9.49 -4.63 19.99
C PRO A 177 10.03 -5.78 19.11
N ILE A 178 10.66 -6.80 19.70
CA ILE A 178 11.14 -7.99 18.98
C ILE A 178 9.93 -8.78 18.44
N THR A 179 8.94 -9.01 19.29
CA THR A 179 7.67 -9.66 18.92
C THR A 179 6.94 -8.86 17.84
N TYR A 180 6.94 -7.54 17.91
CA TYR A 180 6.32 -6.68 16.91
C TYR A 180 7.02 -6.78 15.54
N ASN A 181 8.35 -6.80 15.51
CA ASN A 181 9.11 -7.04 14.28
C ASN A 181 8.85 -8.43 13.71
N GLN A 182 8.78 -9.46 14.56
CA GLN A 182 8.46 -10.81 14.10
C GLN A 182 7.07 -10.89 13.46
N ARG A 183 6.06 -10.23 14.04
CA ARG A 183 4.70 -10.16 13.46
C ARG A 183 4.69 -9.51 12.07
N LYS A 184 5.48 -8.46 11.87
CA LYS A 184 5.66 -7.81 10.56
C LYS A 184 6.26 -8.78 9.53
N ILE A 185 7.32 -9.50 9.91
CA ILE A 185 7.95 -10.53 9.06
C ILE A 185 6.95 -11.64 8.71
N ASP A 186 6.23 -12.16 9.71
CA ASP A 186 5.26 -13.23 9.51
C ASP A 186 4.11 -12.79 8.60
N SER A 187 3.67 -11.53 8.71
CA SER A 187 2.63 -10.97 7.85
C SER A 187 3.07 -10.87 6.40
N LEU A 188 4.32 -10.43 6.14
CA LEU A 188 4.89 -10.40 4.80
C LEU A 188 5.01 -11.81 4.21
N LYS A 189 5.51 -12.78 4.99
CA LYS A 189 5.61 -14.19 4.56
C LYS A 189 4.24 -14.77 4.21
N ASP A 190 3.25 -14.52 5.04
CA ASP A 190 1.89 -15.01 4.82
C ASP A 190 1.28 -14.38 3.55
N PHE A 191 1.43 -13.07 3.38
CA PHE A 191 1.01 -12.37 2.16
C PHE A 191 1.69 -12.91 0.90
N GLY A 192 3.01 -13.08 0.93
CA GLY A 192 3.76 -13.66 -0.18
C GLY A 192 3.34 -15.10 -0.49
N GLY A 193 3.01 -15.90 0.53
CA GLY A 193 2.43 -17.23 0.37
C GLY A 193 1.06 -17.21 -0.32
N VAL A 194 0.19 -16.26 0.04
CA VAL A 194 -1.11 -16.06 -0.62
C VAL A 194 -0.93 -15.74 -2.11
N LEU A 195 0.03 -14.87 -2.45
CA LEU A 195 0.33 -14.56 -3.85
C LEU A 195 0.93 -15.75 -4.59
N ASP A 196 1.83 -16.51 -3.96
CA ASP A 196 2.38 -17.73 -4.54
C ASP A 196 1.28 -18.73 -4.88
N LEU A 197 0.27 -18.89 -4.03
CA LEU A 197 -0.89 -19.75 -4.32
C LEU A 197 -1.67 -19.25 -5.54
N PHE A 198 -1.91 -17.94 -5.65
CA PHE A 198 -2.59 -17.34 -6.78
C PHE A 198 -1.82 -17.48 -8.11
N LEU A 199 -0.49 -17.43 -8.08
CA LEU A 199 0.36 -17.40 -9.28
C LEU A 199 0.57 -18.79 -9.92
N GLU A 200 -0.49 -19.41 -10.44
CA GLU A 200 -0.39 -20.75 -11.06
C GLU A 200 0.15 -20.71 -12.49
N ASN A 201 -0.16 -19.66 -13.24
CA ASN A 201 0.14 -19.55 -14.66
C ASN A 201 0.43 -18.10 -15.09
N ALA A 202 0.81 -17.92 -16.36
CA ALA A 202 1.17 -16.61 -16.90
C ALA A 202 0.01 -15.61 -16.97
N ILE A 203 -1.24 -16.07 -17.07
CA ILE A 203 -2.43 -15.20 -17.06
C ILE A 203 -2.61 -14.61 -15.66
N ASN A 204 -2.51 -15.44 -14.61
CA ASN A 204 -2.61 -14.99 -13.23
C ASN A 204 -1.50 -13.98 -12.90
N PHE A 205 -0.27 -14.23 -13.37
CA PHE A 205 0.83 -13.28 -13.23
C PHE A 205 0.53 -11.92 -13.90
N ARG A 206 0.08 -11.92 -15.17
CA ARG A 206 -0.27 -10.68 -15.88
C ARG A 206 -1.41 -9.91 -15.20
N MET A 207 -2.37 -10.64 -14.64
CA MET A 207 -3.46 -10.04 -13.85
C MET A 207 -2.91 -9.39 -12.56
N LEU A 208 -2.05 -10.07 -11.82
CA LEU A 208 -1.42 -9.51 -10.61
C LEU A 208 -0.64 -8.25 -10.95
N ASP A 209 0.22 -8.29 -11.96
CA ASP A 209 1.04 -7.16 -12.39
C ASP A 209 0.21 -5.93 -12.80
N TYR A 210 -0.93 -6.14 -13.46
CA TYR A 210 -1.88 -5.08 -13.77
C TYR A 210 -2.51 -4.47 -12.49
N ILE A 211 -2.97 -5.32 -11.57
CA ILE A 211 -3.54 -4.89 -10.28
C ILE A 211 -2.52 -4.08 -9.47
N LEU A 212 -1.30 -4.60 -9.34
CA LEU A 212 -0.19 -3.97 -8.65
C LEU A 212 0.10 -2.57 -9.20
N THR A 213 0.19 -2.46 -10.52
CA THR A 213 0.46 -1.18 -11.20
C THR A 213 -0.69 -0.18 -11.02
N ALA A 214 -1.93 -0.64 -11.14
CA ALA A 214 -3.10 0.23 -10.97
C ALA A 214 -3.23 0.74 -9.52
N ILE A 215 -2.95 -0.08 -8.52
CA ILE A 215 -2.98 0.35 -7.11
C ILE A 215 -1.85 1.34 -6.81
N ALA A 216 -0.65 1.12 -7.35
CA ALA A 216 0.50 1.98 -7.08
C ALA A 216 0.40 3.39 -7.71
N ASN A 217 -0.24 3.53 -8.88
CA ASN A 217 -0.14 4.75 -9.69
C ASN A 217 -1.04 5.93 -9.27
N ASP A 218 -2.10 5.73 -8.48
CA ASP A 218 -3.01 6.83 -8.13
C ASP A 218 -3.75 6.59 -6.82
N ASN A 219 -3.65 7.55 -5.90
CA ASN A 219 -4.40 7.62 -4.64
C ASN A 219 -4.95 9.04 -4.41
N SER A 220 -5.29 9.76 -5.48
CA SER A 220 -5.73 11.16 -5.40
C SER A 220 -7.24 11.34 -5.16
N TYR A 221 -8.00 10.23 -5.03
CA TYR A 221 -9.43 10.22 -4.68
C TYR A 221 -10.31 11.11 -5.56
N ASN A 222 -10.01 11.17 -6.86
CA ASN A 222 -10.73 11.97 -7.85
C ASN A 222 -11.50 11.07 -8.87
N ALA A 223 -12.01 11.67 -9.93
CA ALA A 223 -12.72 10.96 -11.00
C ALA A 223 -11.88 9.83 -11.65
N TYR A 224 -10.56 10.02 -11.77
CA TYR A 224 -9.66 9.01 -12.33
C TYR A 224 -9.48 7.82 -11.38
N HIS A 225 -9.30 8.07 -10.07
CA HIS A 225 -9.25 7.01 -9.05
C HIS A 225 -10.53 6.17 -9.07
N LEU A 226 -11.70 6.81 -9.13
CA LEU A 226 -12.99 6.15 -9.27
C LEU A 226 -13.02 5.27 -10.52
N PHE A 227 -12.69 5.84 -11.69
CA PHE A 227 -12.71 5.13 -12.96
C PHE A 227 -11.79 3.91 -12.94
N LYS A 228 -10.56 4.08 -12.46
CA LYS A 228 -9.53 3.04 -12.33
C LYS A 228 -10.00 1.90 -11.43
N ASN A 229 -10.49 2.21 -10.23
CA ASN A 229 -10.96 1.20 -9.29
C ASN A 229 -12.18 0.45 -9.83
N TYR A 230 -13.12 1.16 -10.44
CA TYR A 230 -14.27 0.52 -11.06
C TYR A 230 -13.84 -0.40 -12.20
N ALA A 231 -12.89 0.00 -13.04
CA ALA A 231 -12.36 -0.84 -14.11
C ALA A 231 -11.69 -2.12 -13.57
N LEU A 232 -10.97 -2.05 -12.44
CA LEU A 232 -10.42 -3.23 -11.77
C LEU A 232 -11.53 -4.16 -11.26
N ILE A 233 -12.55 -3.60 -10.62
CA ILE A 233 -13.72 -4.35 -10.14
C ILE A 233 -14.40 -5.07 -11.32
N GLU A 234 -14.63 -4.37 -12.43
CA GLU A 234 -15.24 -4.92 -13.64
C GLU A 234 -14.37 -6.00 -14.28
N MET A 235 -13.05 -5.81 -14.34
CA MET A 235 -12.11 -6.83 -14.83
C MET A 235 -12.17 -8.13 -14.02
N ILE A 236 -12.27 -8.03 -12.69
CA ILE A 236 -12.23 -9.18 -11.79
C ILE A 236 -13.59 -9.86 -11.67
N LEU A 237 -14.66 -9.09 -11.45
CA LEU A 237 -16.01 -9.63 -11.24
C LEU A 237 -16.80 -9.82 -12.53
N GLY A 238 -16.59 -8.95 -13.51
CA GLY A 238 -17.52 -8.76 -14.64
C GLY A 238 -17.31 -9.70 -15.81
N LYS A 239 -16.27 -10.55 -15.81
CA LYS A 239 -15.85 -11.37 -16.97
C LYS A 239 -16.99 -12.16 -17.66
N GLU A 240 -17.98 -12.61 -16.90
CA GLU A 240 -19.10 -13.43 -17.41
C GLU A 240 -20.41 -12.64 -17.60
N ASP A 241 -20.49 -11.41 -17.10
CA ASP A 241 -21.72 -10.60 -16.99
C ASP A 241 -21.63 -9.25 -17.71
N LEU A 242 -20.62 -9.06 -18.60
CA LEU A 242 -20.36 -7.77 -19.28
C LEU A 242 -21.57 -7.24 -20.08
N ASP A 243 -22.35 -8.15 -20.68
CA ASP A 243 -23.50 -7.79 -21.52
C ASP A 243 -24.78 -7.54 -20.71
N ASP A 244 -24.81 -7.91 -19.43
CA ASP A 244 -25.96 -7.72 -18.54
C ASP A 244 -25.60 -6.85 -17.35
N SER A 245 -25.76 -5.53 -17.56
CA SER A 245 -25.44 -4.54 -16.54
C SER A 245 -26.21 -4.71 -15.22
N SER A 246 -27.38 -5.36 -15.25
CA SER A 246 -28.17 -5.57 -14.02
C SER A 246 -27.60 -6.71 -13.20
N LYS A 247 -27.20 -7.82 -13.85
CA LYS A 247 -26.49 -8.92 -13.16
C LYS A 247 -25.16 -8.47 -12.58
N PHE A 248 -24.42 -7.64 -13.32
CA PHE A 248 -23.19 -7.06 -12.78
C PHE A 248 -23.48 -6.20 -11.53
N ASP A 249 -24.51 -5.35 -11.57
CA ASP A 249 -24.89 -4.52 -10.42
C ASP A 249 -25.26 -5.39 -9.20
N GLU A 250 -26.02 -6.47 -9.40
CA GLU A 250 -26.38 -7.43 -8.36
C GLU A 250 -25.15 -8.13 -7.76
N LYS A 251 -24.22 -8.55 -8.61
CA LYS A 251 -22.97 -9.18 -8.18
C LYS A 251 -22.09 -8.22 -7.40
N LEU A 252 -21.91 -6.99 -7.89
CA LEU A 252 -21.16 -5.95 -7.21
C LEU A 252 -21.78 -5.62 -5.84
N ALA A 253 -23.12 -5.54 -5.77
CA ALA A 253 -23.85 -5.26 -4.53
C ALA A 253 -23.48 -6.23 -3.39
N THR A 254 -23.15 -7.49 -3.68
CA THR A 254 -22.72 -8.47 -2.66
C THR A 254 -21.43 -8.08 -1.92
N PHE A 255 -20.60 -7.21 -2.52
CA PHE A 255 -19.37 -6.66 -1.92
C PHE A 255 -19.57 -5.25 -1.31
N VAL A 256 -20.73 -4.62 -1.55
CA VAL A 256 -21.09 -3.29 -1.04
C VAL A 256 -21.59 -3.37 0.41
N LYS A 257 -21.50 -4.52 1.08
CA LYS A 257 -21.90 -4.79 2.48
C LYS A 257 -21.20 -3.89 3.48
N LEU A 258 -21.60 -2.63 3.48
CA LEU A 258 -21.14 -1.59 4.36
C LEU A 258 -22.12 -1.58 5.53
N ASP A 259 -21.60 -1.68 6.74
CA ASP A 259 -22.39 -1.76 7.99
C ASP A 259 -23.46 -0.68 8.12
N ARG A 260 -23.33 0.42 7.37
CA ARG A 260 -24.25 1.55 7.32
C ARG A 260 -25.47 1.38 6.40
N TYR A 261 -25.46 0.39 5.48
CA TYR A 261 -26.52 0.25 4.49
C TYR A 261 -27.59 -0.77 4.86
N GLN A 262 -27.23 -1.87 5.54
CA GLN A 262 -28.12 -2.92 6.12
C GLN A 262 -29.39 -3.26 5.29
N ASN A 263 -29.35 -3.02 3.98
CA ASN A 263 -30.51 -3.05 3.09
C ASN A 263 -29.99 -3.32 1.68
N ASN A 264 -30.32 -4.50 1.18
CA ASN A 264 -29.96 -4.97 -0.15
C ASN A 264 -30.36 -3.98 -1.28
N GLU A 265 -31.49 -3.29 -1.14
CA GLU A 265 -31.93 -2.29 -2.11
C GLU A 265 -30.95 -1.12 -2.23
N LYS A 266 -30.37 -0.66 -1.11
CA LYS A 266 -29.38 0.42 -1.11
C LYS A 266 -28.05 -0.02 -1.71
N GLU A 267 -27.66 -1.28 -1.49
CA GLU A 267 -26.44 -1.88 -2.03
C GLU A 267 -26.53 -2.00 -3.55
N ILE A 268 -27.66 -2.50 -4.08
CA ILE A 268 -27.94 -2.55 -5.52
C ILE A 268 -27.98 -1.13 -6.10
N GLN A 269 -28.65 -0.20 -5.42
CA GLN A 269 -28.75 1.18 -5.88
C GLN A 269 -27.37 1.87 -5.91
N PHE A 270 -26.48 1.55 -4.97
CA PHE A 270 -25.10 2.03 -4.98
C PHE A 270 -24.38 1.51 -6.21
N ALA A 271 -24.38 0.18 -6.43
CA ALA A 271 -23.70 -0.44 -7.56
C ALA A 271 -24.14 0.19 -8.90
N LYS A 272 -25.45 0.33 -9.08
CA LYS A 272 -26.07 0.96 -10.24
C LYS A 272 -25.65 2.42 -10.43
N ILE A 273 -25.70 3.24 -9.38
CA ILE A 273 -25.31 4.66 -9.48
C ILE A 273 -23.82 4.78 -9.83
N ILE A 274 -22.94 4.01 -9.18
CA ILE A 274 -21.51 4.07 -9.48
C ILE A 274 -21.23 3.67 -10.94
N ARG A 275 -21.85 2.60 -11.44
CA ARG A 275 -21.74 2.21 -12.86
C ARG A 275 -22.15 3.35 -13.79
N GLN A 276 -23.26 4.02 -13.48
CA GLN A 276 -23.72 5.16 -14.26
C GLN A 276 -22.70 6.30 -14.22
N ILE A 277 -22.16 6.65 -13.04
CA ILE A 277 -21.10 7.66 -12.89
C ILE A 277 -19.88 7.30 -13.75
N ARG A 278 -19.37 6.07 -13.64
CA ARG A 278 -18.25 5.58 -14.44
C ARG A 278 -18.53 5.68 -15.94
N ASN A 279 -19.72 5.30 -16.40
CA ASN A 279 -20.08 5.40 -17.82
C ASN A 279 -20.12 6.85 -18.30
N LYS A 280 -20.58 7.79 -17.46
CA LYS A 280 -20.53 9.22 -17.78
C LYS A 280 -19.10 9.74 -17.93
N ILE A 281 -18.19 9.32 -17.03
CA ILE A 281 -16.75 9.60 -17.15
C ILE A 281 -16.19 9.01 -18.46
N ALA A 282 -16.45 7.73 -18.72
CA ALA A 282 -15.94 7.00 -19.89
C ALA A 282 -16.34 7.63 -21.24
N HIS A 283 -17.54 8.22 -21.30
CA HIS A 283 -18.08 8.83 -22.51
C HIS A 283 -17.88 10.36 -22.56
N GLY A 284 -17.26 10.98 -21.55
CA GLY A 284 -17.07 12.43 -21.49
C GLY A 284 -18.37 13.23 -21.32
N ASP A 285 -19.44 12.64 -20.78
CA ASP A 285 -20.71 13.33 -20.50
C ASP A 285 -20.66 13.99 -19.11
N PHE A 286 -19.99 15.13 -19.02
CA PHE A 286 -19.76 15.84 -17.76
C PHE A 286 -21.02 16.49 -17.17
N ILE A 287 -21.99 16.88 -18.01
CA ILE A 287 -23.28 17.39 -17.51
C ILE A 287 -24.08 16.24 -16.86
N GLY A 288 -24.12 15.08 -17.53
CA GLY A 288 -24.73 13.88 -16.97
C GLY A 288 -24.01 13.38 -15.72
N LEU A 289 -22.68 13.51 -15.69
CA LEU A 289 -21.85 13.17 -14.52
C LEU A 289 -22.23 14.01 -13.30
N GLN A 290 -22.28 15.34 -13.43
CA GLN A 290 -22.65 16.23 -12.31
C GLN A 290 -24.02 15.88 -11.73
N ARG A 291 -25.01 15.63 -12.59
CA ARG A 291 -26.35 15.19 -12.14
C ARG A 291 -26.27 13.88 -11.37
N LYS A 292 -25.46 12.92 -11.83
CA LYS A 292 -25.31 11.61 -11.17
C LYS A 292 -24.55 11.68 -9.85
N LEU A 293 -23.57 12.57 -9.73
CA LEU A 293 -22.89 12.84 -8.47
C LEU A 293 -23.84 13.45 -7.44
N GLU A 294 -24.73 14.37 -7.86
CA GLU A 294 -25.75 14.91 -6.96
C GLU A 294 -26.82 13.89 -6.60
N ASP A 295 -27.27 13.02 -7.53
CA ASP A 295 -28.14 11.88 -7.23
C ASP A 295 -27.51 11.00 -6.13
N TYR A 296 -26.21 10.70 -6.27
CA TYR A 296 -25.45 9.95 -5.29
C TYR A 296 -25.42 10.65 -3.92
N ALA A 297 -25.05 11.93 -3.90
CA ALA A 297 -24.92 12.70 -2.66
C ALA A 297 -26.26 12.82 -1.93
N ALA A 298 -27.34 13.09 -2.67
CA ALA A 298 -28.69 13.16 -2.13
C ALA A 298 -29.16 11.84 -1.52
N TYR A 299 -28.71 10.71 -2.05
CA TYR A 299 -29.13 9.40 -1.56
C TYR A 299 -28.25 8.87 -0.41
N PHE A 300 -26.92 9.01 -0.52
CA PHE A 300 -25.95 8.34 0.36
C PHE A 300 -25.22 9.27 1.35
N MET A 301 -25.30 10.60 1.17
CA MET A 301 -24.53 11.57 1.97
C MET A 301 -25.41 12.55 2.76
N LYS A 302 -26.66 12.19 3.07
CA LYS A 302 -27.67 13.10 3.68
C LYS A 302 -27.23 13.77 4.99
N ASN A 303 -26.38 13.11 5.79
CA ASN A 303 -25.95 13.60 7.10
C ASN A 303 -24.47 14.01 7.13
N TYR A 304 -23.87 14.29 5.97
CA TYR A 304 -22.48 14.71 5.88
C TYR A 304 -22.35 16.23 6.00
N HIS A 305 -21.43 16.66 6.85
CA HIS A 305 -20.97 18.04 6.92
C HIS A 305 -19.65 18.13 6.14
N PHE A 306 -19.62 18.99 5.13
CA PHE A 306 -18.46 19.15 4.27
C PHE A 306 -17.75 20.45 4.59
N ASP A 307 -16.42 20.38 4.66
CA ASP A 307 -15.60 21.58 4.67
C ASP A 307 -15.42 22.10 3.25
N TYR A 308 -16.23 23.09 2.88
CA TYR A 308 -16.18 23.72 1.56
C TYR A 308 -15.09 24.78 1.44
N PHE A 309 -14.32 25.05 2.50
CA PHE A 309 -13.15 25.92 2.43
C PHE A 309 -11.97 25.19 1.77
N GLU A 310 -11.83 23.89 2.02
CA GLU A 310 -10.71 23.07 1.52
C GLU A 310 -11.04 22.35 0.21
N TYR A 311 -12.26 21.81 0.07
CA TYR A 311 -12.64 21.02 -1.10
C TYR A 311 -14.00 21.44 -1.69
N SER A 312 -14.11 21.33 -3.01
CA SER A 312 -15.40 21.47 -3.70
C SER A 312 -16.35 20.34 -3.30
N ARG A 313 -17.66 20.58 -3.42
CA ARG A 313 -18.68 19.54 -3.21
C ARG A 313 -18.46 18.32 -4.09
N GLU A 314 -18.10 18.53 -5.35
CA GLU A 314 -17.75 17.45 -6.28
C GLU A 314 -16.58 16.60 -5.77
N ASN A 315 -15.51 17.23 -5.28
CA ASN A 315 -14.36 16.52 -4.74
C ASN A 315 -14.73 15.73 -3.48
N TRP A 316 -15.58 16.25 -2.61
CA TRP A 316 -16.10 15.52 -1.46
C TRP A 316 -16.91 14.27 -1.86
N ILE A 317 -17.71 14.37 -2.93
CA ILE A 317 -18.48 13.24 -3.45
C ILE A 317 -17.52 12.18 -4.02
N TYR A 318 -16.53 12.58 -4.82
CA TYR A 318 -15.52 11.64 -5.33
C TYR A 318 -14.74 10.97 -4.22
N LEU A 319 -14.25 11.75 -3.24
CA LEU A 319 -13.51 11.22 -2.10
C LEU A 319 -14.29 10.10 -1.41
N TYR A 320 -15.56 10.37 -1.11
CA TYR A 320 -16.41 9.40 -0.46
C TYR A 320 -16.67 8.15 -1.31
N ILE A 321 -16.96 8.32 -2.61
CA ILE A 321 -17.13 7.18 -3.52
C ILE A 321 -15.84 6.34 -3.58
N CYS A 322 -14.69 6.99 -3.74
CA CYS A 322 -13.39 6.33 -3.84
C CYS A 322 -13.07 5.54 -2.57
N CYS A 323 -13.29 6.11 -1.38
CA CYS A 323 -13.11 5.38 -0.12
C CYS A 323 -14.00 4.12 -0.02
N GLU A 324 -15.23 4.16 -0.54
CA GLU A 324 -16.08 2.97 -0.58
C GLU A 324 -15.62 1.96 -1.63
N LEU A 325 -15.20 2.43 -2.81
CA LEU A 325 -14.67 1.57 -3.86
C LEU A 325 -13.37 0.90 -3.46
N ASP A 326 -12.50 1.56 -2.69
CA ASP A 326 -11.27 0.95 -2.17
C ASP A 326 -11.60 -0.26 -1.27
N LYS A 327 -12.57 -0.12 -0.36
CA LYS A 327 -13.05 -1.23 0.49
C LYS A 327 -13.65 -2.36 -0.33
N ILE A 328 -14.51 -2.03 -1.28
CA ILE A 328 -15.14 -3.02 -2.17
C ILE A 328 -14.07 -3.77 -2.96
N LEU A 329 -13.13 -3.05 -3.56
CA LEU A 329 -12.04 -3.63 -4.33
C LEU A 329 -11.14 -4.50 -3.45
N ALA A 330 -10.78 -4.06 -2.23
CA ALA A 330 -10.01 -4.88 -1.29
C ALA A 330 -10.73 -6.20 -0.95
N ASN A 331 -12.04 -6.17 -0.75
CA ASN A 331 -12.83 -7.38 -0.51
C ASN A 331 -12.82 -8.33 -1.73
N ILE A 332 -12.96 -7.78 -2.93
CA ILE A 332 -12.91 -8.56 -4.18
C ILE A 332 -11.52 -9.18 -4.38
N LEU A 333 -10.45 -8.41 -4.15
CA LEU A 333 -9.08 -8.89 -4.23
C LEU A 333 -8.81 -9.99 -3.20
N TRP A 334 -9.37 -9.85 -1.98
CA TRP A 334 -9.28 -10.89 -0.97
C TRP A 334 -9.90 -12.19 -1.45
N GLU A 335 -11.11 -12.16 -2.00
CA GLU A 335 -11.76 -13.36 -2.54
C GLU A 335 -10.98 -13.94 -3.74
N LEU A 336 -10.47 -13.08 -4.62
CA LEU A 336 -9.65 -13.48 -5.77
C LEU A 336 -8.42 -14.28 -5.33
N PHE A 337 -7.66 -13.77 -4.35
CA PHE A 337 -6.44 -14.43 -3.89
C PHE A 337 -6.73 -15.61 -2.96
N SER A 338 -7.81 -15.55 -2.17
CA SER A 338 -8.15 -16.59 -1.18
C SER A 338 -8.85 -17.81 -1.77
N LYS A 339 -9.41 -17.72 -2.98
CA LYS A 339 -10.02 -18.87 -3.68
C LYS A 339 -9.08 -20.08 -3.76
N TYR A 340 -7.77 -19.85 -3.73
CA TYR A 340 -6.73 -20.87 -3.81
C TYR A 340 -6.30 -21.41 -2.44
N ILE A 341 -6.70 -20.77 -1.34
CA ILE A 341 -6.40 -21.22 0.03
C ILE A 341 -7.34 -22.37 0.44
N SER A 342 -8.62 -22.31 0.04
CA SER A 342 -9.62 -23.34 0.37
C SER A 342 -9.46 -24.65 -0.41
N ILE A 343 -8.80 -24.61 -1.56
CA ILE A 343 -8.55 -25.81 -2.39
C ILE A 343 -7.44 -26.68 -1.76
N ASN A 344 -6.43 -26.08 -1.14
CA ASN A 344 -5.28 -26.79 -0.57
C ASN A 344 -5.44 -27.20 0.90
N GLN A 345 -6.63 -27.03 1.50
CA GLN A 345 -6.95 -27.60 2.82
C GLN A 345 -7.68 -28.95 2.72
N HIS A 346 -7.95 -29.42 1.50
CA HIS A 346 -8.64 -30.67 1.21
C HIS A 346 -7.81 -31.66 0.38
N GLU A 347 -6.53 -31.35 0.16
CA GLU A 347 -5.48 -32.29 -0.27
C GLU A 347 -4.51 -32.52 0.90
#